data_AF-A0A1M5AX69-F1
#
_entry.id   AF-A0A1M5AX69-F1
#
_cell.length_a   1.000
_cell.length_b   1.000
_cell.length_c   1.000
_cell.angle_alpha   90.00
_cell.angle_beta   90.00
_cell.angle_gamma   90.00
#
_symmetry.space_group_name_H-M   'P 1'
#
loop_
_entity.id
_entity.type
_entity.pdbx_description
1 polymer ?
#
loop_
_entity_poly.entity_id
_entity_poly.type
_entity_poly.pdbx_seq_one_letter_code
_entity_poly.pdbx_strand_id
1 'polypeptide(L)'
;MKEIRNYKNIRRKPQIHGFSPNAFYLFIGIAGMSLMTLTMGFSWVKIICILIINALSLVFTKLVMSNDHIMKKLFNEKFPKEISPLTRDRSKKK
;
A
#
# COMPACT_ATOMS: atom_id res chain seq x y z
N MET A 1 -5.97 -7.69 -22.35
CA MET A 1 -6.02 -9.12 -22.02
C MET A 1 -7.13 -9.33 -21.01
N LYS A 2 -8.06 -10.27 -21.22
CA LYS A 2 -9.07 -10.62 -20.21
C LYS A 2 -8.34 -11.19 -18.99
N GLU A 3 -8.46 -10.55 -17.82
CA GLU A 3 -7.91 -11.08 -16.58
C GLU A 3 -8.56 -12.45 -16.30
N ILE A 4 -7.76 -13.50 -16.34
CA ILE A 4 -8.19 -14.83 -15.90
C ILE A 4 -8.33 -14.72 -14.37
N ARG A 5 -9.55 -14.50 -13.88
CA ARG A 5 -9.85 -14.40 -12.45
C ARG A 5 -9.72 -15.79 -11.83
N ASN A 6 -8.53 -16.12 -11.37
CA ASN A 6 -8.27 -17.34 -10.60
C ASN A 6 -9.20 -17.35 -9.36
N TYR A 7 -9.79 -18.51 -9.02
CA TYR A 7 -10.73 -18.71 -7.90
C TYR A 7 -10.16 -18.19 -6.55
N LYS A 8 -8.84 -18.12 -6.40
CA LYS A 8 -8.16 -17.47 -5.26
C LYS A 8 -8.49 -15.98 -5.06
N ASN A 9 -8.85 -15.25 -6.12
CA ASN A 9 -9.21 -13.82 -6.05
C ASN A 9 -10.66 -13.57 -5.53
N ILE A 10 -11.43 -14.62 -5.24
CA ILE A 10 -12.79 -14.50 -4.68
C ILE A 10 -12.75 -14.35 -3.16
N ARG A 11 -11.65 -14.76 -2.50
CA ARG A 11 -11.49 -14.55 -1.06
C ARG A 11 -11.30 -13.07 -0.78
N ARG A 12 -12.20 -12.48 -0.01
CA ARG A 12 -12.02 -11.11 0.50
C ARG A 12 -10.74 -11.08 1.33
N LYS A 13 -9.82 -10.18 0.97
CA LYS A 13 -8.62 -9.96 1.77
C LYS A 13 -9.05 -9.47 3.17
N PRO A 14 -8.41 -9.95 4.24
CA PRO A 14 -8.69 -9.45 5.57
C PRO A 14 -8.41 -7.94 5.58
N GLN A 15 -9.35 -7.16 6.09
CA GLN A 15 -9.22 -5.72 6.26
C GLN A 15 -9.48 -5.38 7.72
N ILE A 16 -8.65 -4.51 8.28
CA ILE A 16 -8.77 -4.02 9.66
C ILE A 16 -9.16 -2.56 9.54
N HIS A 17 -10.40 -2.21 9.92
CA HIS A 17 -10.94 -0.84 9.80
C HIS A 17 -10.77 -0.19 8.41
N GLY A 18 -10.87 -0.98 7.33
CA GLY A 18 -10.71 -0.51 5.95
C GLY A 18 -9.25 -0.37 5.48
N PHE A 19 -8.29 -0.78 6.30
CA PHE A 19 -6.87 -0.90 5.94
C PHE A 19 -6.53 -2.34 5.57
N SER A 20 -5.57 -2.50 4.67
CA SER A 20 -4.84 -3.77 4.58
C SER A 20 -4.07 -4.00 5.89
N PRO A 21 -3.87 -5.26 6.34
CA PRO A 21 -3.23 -5.52 7.63
C PRO A 21 -1.84 -4.89 7.74
N ASN A 22 -1.06 -4.92 6.66
CA ASN A 22 0.26 -4.29 6.62
C ASN A 22 0.20 -2.76 6.77
N ALA A 23 -0.77 -2.12 6.11
CA ALA A 23 -0.97 -0.68 6.23
C ALA A 23 -1.40 -0.28 7.66
N PHE A 24 -2.22 -1.11 8.30
CA PHE A 24 -2.65 -0.92 9.68
C PHE A 24 -1.48 -0.99 10.67
N TYR A 25 -0.62 -2.02 10.56
CA TYR A 25 0.55 -2.14 11.43
C TYR A 25 1.54 -0.98 11.25
N LEU A 26 1.73 -0.52 10.00
CA LEU A 26 2.58 0.63 9.72
C LEU A 26 2.01 1.92 10.33
N PHE A 27 0.70 2.13 10.20
CA PHE A 27 0.02 3.27 10.81
C PHE A 27 0.16 3.27 12.35
N ILE A 28 -0.08 2.13 13.00
CA ILE A 28 0.09 1.99 14.45
C ILE A 28 1.54 2.25 14.88
N GLY A 29 2.52 1.74 14.13
CA GLY A 29 3.93 1.98 14.43
C GLY A 29 4.28 3.47 14.41
N ILE A 30 3.80 4.21 13.41
CA ILE A 30 4.00 5.66 13.32
C ILE A 30 3.28 6.41 14.45
N ALA A 31 2.06 6.00 14.79
CA ALA A 31 1.31 6.57 15.90
C ALA A 31 2.03 6.34 17.25
N GLY A 32 2.57 5.13 17.46
CA GLY A 32 3.36 4.80 18.64
C GLY A 32 4.62 5.65 18.78
N MET A 33 5.40 5.78 17.71
CA MET A 33 6.59 6.66 17.69
C MET A 33 6.21 8.13 17.96
N SER A 34 5.10 8.59 17.39
CA SER A 34 4.58 9.93 17.62
C SER A 34 4.25 10.18 19.09
N LEU A 35 3.63 9.18 19.74
CA LEU A 35 3.30 9.24 21.17
C LEU A 35 4.56 9.30 22.04
N MET A 36 5.57 8.47 21.74
CA MET A 36 6.86 8.50 22.44
C MET A 36 7.54 9.88 22.31
N THR A 37 7.41 10.51 21.15
CA THR A 37 7.98 11.84 20.89
C THR A 37 7.34 12.93 21.78
N LEU A 38 6.05 12.78 22.11
CA LEU A 38 5.36 13.69 23.04
C LEU A 38 5.83 13.50 24.49
N THR A 39 6.16 12.26 24.89
CA THR A 39 6.61 11.98 26.27
C THR A 39 8.00 12.54 26.60
N MET A 40 8.86 12.75 25.61
CA MET A 40 10.22 13.29 25.79
C MET A 40 10.28 14.83 25.92
N GLY A 41 9.14 15.51 26.02
CA GLY A 41 9.07 16.93 26.33
C GLY A 41 8.11 17.70 25.42
N PHE A 42 7.26 18.51 26.05
CA PHE A 42 6.16 19.22 25.42
C PHE A 42 6.64 20.48 24.67
N SER A 43 6.29 20.59 23.40
CA SER A 43 6.54 21.79 22.58
C SER A 43 5.47 21.89 21.49
N TRP A 44 4.94 23.09 21.28
CA TRP A 44 3.92 23.36 20.27
C TRP A 44 4.38 23.02 18.85
N VAL A 45 5.66 23.23 18.54
CA VAL A 45 6.24 22.87 17.24
C VAL A 45 6.18 21.36 17.03
N LYS A 46 6.50 20.57 18.06
CA LYS A 46 6.44 19.10 17.98
C LYS A 46 5.02 18.61 17.73
N ILE A 47 4.02 19.22 18.38
CA ILE A 47 2.61 18.84 18.21
C ILE A 47 2.16 19.06 16.76
N ILE A 48 2.50 20.21 16.18
CA ILE A 48 2.16 20.52 14.79
C ILE A 48 2.84 19.52 13.84
N CYS A 49 4.13 19.25 14.03
CA CYS A 49 4.84 18.25 13.23
C CYS A 49 4.20 16.85 13.35
N ILE A 50 3.86 16.43 14.57
CA ILE A 50 3.21 15.15 14.83
C ILE A 50 1.84 15.06 14.16
N LEU A 51 1.03 16.11 14.23
CA LEU A 51 -0.26 16.17 13.55
C LEU A 51 -0.11 16.01 12.03
N ILE A 52 0.84 16.72 11.43
CA ILE A 52 1.11 16.65 9.99
C ILE A 52 1.57 15.24 9.60
N ILE A 53 2.51 14.66 10.35
CA ILE A 53 3.02 13.30 10.08
C ILE A 53 1.91 12.26 10.19
N ASN A 54 1.06 12.33 11.22
CA ASN A 54 -0.04 11.39 11.40
C ASN A 54 -1.13 11.57 10.33
N ALA A 55 -1.44 12.80 9.95
CA ALA A 55 -2.38 13.08 8.87
C ALA A 55 -1.89 12.50 7.53
N LEU A 56 -0.63 12.77 7.17
CA LEU A 56 -0.01 12.23 5.96
C LEU A 56 0.08 10.70 6.00
N SER A 57 0.46 10.13 7.15
CA SER A 57 0.51 8.68 7.36
C SER A 57 -0.86 8.03 7.13
N LEU A 58 -1.93 8.62 7.68
CA LEU A 58 -3.30 8.11 7.50
C LEU A 58 -3.72 8.15 6.03
N VAL A 59 -3.47 9.27 5.34
CA VAL A 59 -3.79 9.42 3.92
C VAL A 59 -3.02 8.40 3.07
N PHE A 60 -1.72 8.26 3.31
CA PHE A 60 -0.86 7.34 2.55
C PHE A 60 -1.26 5.88 2.78
N THR A 61 -1.39 5.46 4.04
CA THR A 61 -1.74 4.07 4.39
C THR A 61 -3.15 3.70 3.89
N LYS A 62 -4.12 4.62 3.97
CA LYS A 62 -5.49 4.36 3.55
C LYS A 62 -5.68 4.41 2.04
N LEU A 63 -5.15 5.42 1.35
CA LEU A 63 -5.42 5.62 -0.07
C LEU A 63 -4.43 4.89 -0.98
N VAL A 64 -3.16 4.81 -0.61
CA VAL A 64 -2.11 4.19 -1.44
C VAL A 64 -1.99 2.72 -1.09
N MET A 65 -1.77 2.42 0.18
CA MET A 65 -1.38 1.07 0.63
C MET A 65 -2.56 0.11 0.82
N SER A 66 -3.76 0.64 1.07
CA SER A 66 -5.01 -0.16 1.05
C SER A 66 -5.56 -0.36 -0.37
N ASN A 67 -5.08 0.40 -1.35
CA ASN A 67 -5.51 0.25 -2.74
C ASN A 67 -4.59 -0.73 -3.51
N ASP A 68 -5.07 -1.96 -3.63
CA ASP A 68 -4.39 -3.03 -4.36
C ASP A 68 -4.00 -2.67 -5.79
N HIS A 69 -4.76 -1.84 -6.50
CA HIS A 69 -4.47 -1.46 -7.88
C HIS A 69 -3.25 -0.53 -7.95
N ILE A 70 -3.15 0.42 -7.02
CA ILE A 70 -2.02 1.35 -6.92
C ILE A 70 -0.77 0.60 -6.49
N MET A 71 -0.89 -0.28 -5.48
CA MET A 71 0.25 -1.09 -5.02
C MET A 71 0.76 -2.07 -6.05
N LYS A 72 -0.13 -2.75 -6.80
CA LYS A 72 0.30 -3.58 -7.93
C LYS A 72 0.99 -2.78 -9.02
N LYS A 73 0.59 -1.53 -9.27
CA LYS A 73 1.24 -0.68 -10.28
C LYS A 73 2.64 -0.21 -9.86
N LEU A 74 2.85 0.01 -8.56
CA LEU A 74 4.12 0.46 -7.99
C LEU A 74 5.13 -0.68 -7.79
N PHE A 75 4.66 -1.87 -7.41
CA PHE A 75 5.53 -2.98 -7.00
C PHE A 75 5.59 -4.17 -7.96
N ASN A 76 4.67 -4.31 -8.93
CA ASN A 76 4.87 -5.34 -9.96
C ASN A 76 5.84 -4.82 -11.02
N GLU A 77 7.02 -5.43 -11.06
CA GLU A 77 7.83 -5.44 -12.27
C GLU A 77 7.01 -6.06 -13.41
N LYS A 78 7.07 -5.42 -14.59
CA LYS A 78 6.46 -5.99 -15.79
C LYS A 78 7.14 -7.33 -16.06
N PHE A 79 6.38 -8.42 -16.05
CA PHE A 79 6.90 -9.74 -16.38
C PHE A 79 7.74 -9.69 -17.66
N PRO A 80 8.91 -10.35 -17.67
CA PRO A 80 9.74 -10.43 -18.87
C PRO A 80 8.91 -11.04 -20.01
N LYS A 81 8.80 -10.29 -21.12
CA LYS A 81 7.93 -10.61 -22.25
C LYS A 81 8.37 -11.85 -23.06
N GLU A 82 9.48 -12.46 -22.67
CA GLU A 82 10.22 -13.39 -23.53
C GLU A 82 10.17 -14.85 -23.04
N ILE A 83 9.72 -15.12 -21.81
CA ILE A 83 9.93 -16.44 -21.19
C ILE A 83 8.80 -17.44 -21.47
N SER A 84 7.58 -17.00 -21.82
CA SER A 84 6.47 -17.94 -22.08
C SER A 84 5.67 -17.65 -23.36
N PRO A 85 5.16 -18.68 -24.06
CA PRO A 85 4.26 -18.50 -25.19
C PRO A 85 2.94 -17.80 -24.84
N LEU A 86 2.61 -17.68 -23.54
CA LEU A 86 1.46 -16.94 -23.02
C LEU A 86 1.75 -15.44 -22.78
N THR A 87 3.02 -15.05 -22.68
CA THR A 87 3.47 -13.66 -22.48
C THR A 87 3.97 -12.99 -23.77
N ARG A 88 4.10 -13.77 -24.86
CA ARG A 88 4.61 -13.32 -26.16
C ARG A 88 3.60 -12.40 -26.84
N ASP A 89 4.02 -11.16 -27.11
CA ASP A 89 3.23 -10.15 -27.80
C ASP A 89 2.99 -10.57 -29.27
N ARG A 90 1.74 -10.90 -29.62
CA ARG A 90 1.36 -11.29 -30.99
C ARG A 90 1.29 -10.10 -31.95
N SER A 91 1.58 -8.87 -31.52
CA SER A 91 1.57 -7.68 -32.37
C SER A 91 2.75 -7.61 -33.35
N LYS A 92 3.81 -8.40 -33.17
CA LYS A 92 4.99 -8.45 -34.06
C LYS A 92 4.93 -9.64 -35.05
N LYS A 93 3.77 -9.92 -35.63
CA LYS A 93 3.65 -10.72 -36.86
C LYS A 93 2.99 -9.84 -37.93
N LYS A 94 3.79 -9.01 -38.56
CA LYS A 94 3.58 -8.55 -39.94
C LYS A 94 4.80 -8.96 -40.72
#